data_AF-A0A2H9MI45-F1
#
_entry.id   AF-A0A2H9MI45-F1
#
_cell.length_a   1.000
_cell.length_b   1.000
_cell.length_c   1.000
_cell.angle_alpha   90.00
_cell.angle_beta   90.00
_cell.angle_gamma   90.00
#
_symmetry.space_group_name_H-M   'P 1'
#
loop_
_entity.id
_entity.type
_entity.pdbx_description
1 polymer ?
#
loop_
_entity_poly.entity_id
_entity_poly.type
_entity_poly.pdbx_seq_one_letter_code
_entity_poly.pdbx_strand_id
1 'polypeptide(L)' 'KEKGCITIGFAGFDGGTLKDVADECIVVKINNMQHSEDMHLLVGHLIALLLE' A
#
# COMPACT_ATOMS: atom_id res chain seq x y z
N LYS A 1 -14.31 -1.87 -6.11
CA LYS A 1 -15.22 -0.72 -6.35
C LYS A 1 -16.70 -1.08 -6.34
N GLU A 2 -17.13 -2.22 -6.89
CA GLU A 2 -18.55 -2.62 -6.96
C GLU A 2 -19.30 -2.64 -5.61
N LYS A 3 -18.59 -2.86 -4.50
CA LYS A 3 -19.16 -2.85 -3.15
C LYS A 3 -19.22 -1.47 -2.48
N GLY A 4 -18.84 -0.39 -3.17
CA GLY A 4 -18.84 0.98 -2.63
C GLY A 4 -17.80 1.27 -1.54
N CYS A 5 -16.85 0.36 -1.30
CA CYS A 5 -15.76 0.56 -0.34
C CYS A 5 -14.66 1.46 -0.91
N ILE A 6 -14.06 2.29 -0.05
CA ILE A 6 -12.79 2.98 -0.33
C ILE A 6 -11.67 1.94 -0.34
N THR A 7 -10.79 2.00 -1.33
CA THR A 7 -9.66 1.08 -1.48
C THR A 7 -8.33 1.80 -1.25
N ILE A 8 -7.49 1.24 -0.37
CA ILE A 8 -6.13 1.71 -0.12
C ILE A 8 -5.18 0.57 -0.56
N GLY A 9 -4.36 0.84 -1.57
CA GLY A 9 -3.39 -0.13 -2.10
C GLY A 9 -1.99 0.08 -1.53
N PHE A 10 -1.32 -1.01 -1.17
CA PHE A 10 0.11 -1.00 -0.86
C PHE A 10 0.87 -1.63 -2.02
N ALA A 11 1.75 -0.86 -2.66
CA ALA A 11 2.49 -1.29 -3.85
C ALA A 11 3.98 -1.04 -3.68
N GLY A 12 4.81 -1.85 -4.35
CA GLY A 12 6.25 -1.64 -4.48
C GLY A 12 6.62 -1.09 -5.85
N PHE A 13 7.92 -0.96 -6.12
CA PHE A 13 8.46 -0.58 -7.44
C PHE A 13 7.87 0.74 -7.96
N ASP A 14 7.20 0.71 -9.11
CA ASP A 14 6.54 1.84 -9.76
C ASP A 14 5.04 1.92 -9.45
N GLY A 15 4.52 0.99 -8.64
CA GLY A 15 3.11 0.90 -8.26
C GLY A 15 2.25 0.05 -9.18
N GLY A 16 2.73 -0.27 -10.39
CA GLY A 16 2.00 -1.04 -11.40
C GLY A 16 0.56 -0.57 -11.63
N THR A 17 -0.30 -1.49 -12.03
CA THR A 17 -1.74 -1.22 -12.23
C THR A 17 -2.44 -0.82 -10.93
N LEU A 18 -1.96 -1.29 -9.77
CA LEU A 18 -2.62 -1.06 -8.48
C LEU A 18 -2.71 0.44 -8.14
N LYS A 19 -1.65 1.19 -8.42
CA LYS A 19 -1.58 2.65 -8.29
C LYS A 19 -2.73 3.38 -8.99
N ASP A 20 -3.13 2.89 -10.16
CA ASP A 20 -4.10 3.59 -11.00
C ASP A 20 -5.56 3.18 -10.70
N VAL A 21 -5.77 2.01 -10.06
CA VAL A 21 -7.11 1.46 -9.80
C VAL A 21 -7.58 1.61 -8.35
N ALA A 22 -6.65 1.71 -7.39
CA ALA A 22 -6.98 2.00 -5.99
C ALA A 22 -7.41 3.47 -5.84
N ASP A 23 -8.22 3.78 -4.83
CA ASP A 23 -8.63 5.16 -4.56
C ASP A 23 -7.47 5.96 -3.95
N GLU A 24 -6.70 5.31 -3.08
CA GLU A 24 -5.41 5.80 -2.58
C GLU A 24 -4.36 4.69 -2.71
N CYS A 25 -3.11 5.04 -3.02
CA CYS A 25 -2.04 4.04 -3.13
C CYS A 25 -0.72 4.51 -2.53
N ILE A 26 -0.20 3.75 -1.58
CA ILE A 26 1.13 3.93 -1.00
C ILE A 26 2.12 3.13 -1.85
N VAL A 27 2.90 3.84 -2.67
CA VAL A 27 3.92 3.24 -3.53
C VAL A 27 5.29 3.36 -2.87
N VAL A 28 5.82 2.23 -2.40
CA VAL A 28 7.20 2.10 -1.91
C VAL A 28 8.13 2.02 -3.11
N LYS A 29 8.78 3.14 -3.45
CA LYS A 29 9.69 3.29 -4.60
C LYS A 29 11.05 2.61 -4.38
N ILE A 30 11.03 1.30 -4.10
CA ILE A 30 12.20 0.46 -3.92
C ILE A 30 12.09 -0.71 -4.90
N ASN A 31 13.14 -0.93 -5.70
CA ASN A 31 13.22 -2.02 -6.68
C ASN A 31 13.76 -3.31 -6.02
N ASN A 32 13.10 -3.74 -4.95
CA ASN A 32 13.44 -4.94 -4.18
C ASN A 32 12.19 -5.40 -3.44
N MET A 33 11.72 -6.61 -3.74
CA MET A 33 10.49 -7.17 -3.17
C MET A 33 10.54 -7.21 -1.64
N GLN A 34 11.62 -7.76 -1.08
CA GLN A 34 11.76 -7.97 0.36
C GLN A 34 11.68 -6.65 1.14
N HIS A 35 12.40 -5.62 0.66
CA HIS A 35 12.36 -4.30 1.28
C HIS A 35 10.99 -3.62 1.11
N SER A 36 10.32 -3.80 -0.04
CA SER A 36 8.96 -3.28 -0.21
C SER A 36 7.97 -3.93 0.76
N GLU A 37 8.06 -5.24 0.97
CA GLU A 37 7.23 -5.98 1.92
C GLU A 37 7.49 -5.54 3.37
N ASP A 38 8.75 -5.37 3.76
CA ASP A 38 9.11 -4.85 5.09
C ASP A 38 8.50 -3.45 5.34
N MET A 39 8.54 -2.58 4.32
CA MET A 39 7.92 -1.26 4.39
C MET A 39 6.39 -1.32 4.48
N HIS A 40 5.75 -2.27 3.79
CA HIS A 40 4.30 -2.47 3.91
C HIS A 40 3.92 -2.95 5.31
N LEU A 41 4.71 -3.84 5.92
CA LEU A 41 4.50 -4.29 7.29
C LEU A 41 4.65 -3.13 8.29
N LEU A 42 5.67 -2.29 8.12
CA LEU A 42 5.85 -1.07 8.91
C LEU A 42 4.63 -0.14 8.80
N VAL A 43 4.12 0.10 7.59
CA VAL A 43 2.90 0.90 7.38
C VAL A 43 1.71 0.27 8.10
N GLY A 44 1.55 -1.05 8.04
CA GLY A 44 0.52 -1.77 8.80
C GLY A 44 0.62 -1.54 10.31
N HIS A 45 1.83 -1.58 10.87
CA HIS A 45 2.07 -1.28 12.28
C HIS A 45 1.76 0.18 12.64
N LEU A 46 2.10 1.14 11.77
CA LEU A 46 1.76 2.55 11.99
C LEU A 46 0.25 2.79 11.97
N ILE A 47 -0.47 2.13 11.06
CA ILE A 47 -1.93 2.21 11.01
C ILE A 47 -2.53 1.63 12.29
N ALA A 48 -2.07 0.47 12.75
CA ALA A 48 -2.53 -0.13 14.00
C ALA A 48 -2.30 0.81 15.20
N LEU A 49 -1.10 1.39 15.31
CA LEU A 49 -0.76 2.35 16.35
C LEU A 49 -1.64 3.60 16.35
N LEU A 50 -2.05 4.09 15.18
CA LEU A 50 -2.90 5.28 15.06
C LEU A 50 -4.39 5.01 15.33
N LEU A 51 -4.81 3.75 15.29
CA LEU A 51 -6.19 3.33 15.52
C LEU A 51 -6.47 2.92 16.98
N GLU A 52 -5.41 2.68 17.77
CA GLU A 52 -5.46 2.53 19.22
C GLU A 52 -5.62 3.90 19.93
#